data_AF-A0A453DNU9-F1
#
_entry.id   AF-A0A453DNU9-F1
#
_cell.length_a   1.000
_cell.length_b   1.000
_cell.length_c   1.000
_cell.angle_alpha   90.00
_cell.angle_beta   90.00
_cell.angle_gamma   90.00
#
_symmetry.space_group_name_H-M   'P 1'
#
loop_
_entity.id
_entity.type
_entity.pdbx_description
1 polymer ?
#
loop_
_entity_poly.entity_id
_entity_poly.type
_entity_poly.pdbx_seq_one_letter_code
_entity_poly.pdbx_strand_id
1 'polypeptide(L)'
;MADAVDARRVCGMPEKAQLHVAMLALQFGYAGFHVVSRLALNMGISKLVFPVYRNIIALFLLVPFAYFLEKKDRPRLTLGFAVQFFFLALCGITANQGFYLLGLDNTSPTFASAIQNSVPAITFGMAAALRIEKVRLDRRDGVAKVLGTLACVAGASVITLYQGPTIFAPTAGDDKPSLQEVPFLAAVAGEGKNWTLGCVYLIGHCLSWSGWLVLQAPVLKKYPARLSVTSYTCFFGVIQFLIIAAFFERDAGAWVFHSGSEVFTILYAVSIY
;
A
#
# COMPACT_ATOMS: atom_id res chain seq x y z
N MET A 1 -13.26 5.48 -41.12
CA MET A 1 -11.94 5.27 -40.45
C MET A 1 -11.50 6.47 -39.61
N ALA A 2 -12.18 7.63 -39.69
CA ALA A 2 -11.94 8.79 -38.84
C ALA A 2 -12.70 8.74 -37.48
N ASP A 3 -13.82 8.02 -37.40
CA ASP A 3 -14.71 8.04 -36.22
C ASP A 3 -14.25 7.19 -35.02
N ALA A 4 -13.20 6.39 -35.16
CA ALA A 4 -12.69 5.52 -34.09
C ALA A 4 -11.59 6.17 -33.23
N VAL A 5 -11.01 7.29 -33.69
CA VAL A 5 -9.91 7.99 -33.01
C VAL A 5 -10.41 9.04 -32.02
N ASP A 6 -11.62 9.56 -32.22
CA ASP A 6 -12.16 10.66 -31.42
C ASP A 6 -12.75 10.21 -30.08
N ALA A 7 -13.11 8.92 -29.96
CA ALA A 7 -13.70 8.35 -28.74
C ALA A 7 -12.71 8.17 -27.57
N ARG A 8 -11.40 8.41 -27.75
CA ARG A 8 -10.38 8.20 -26.69
C ARG A 8 -9.91 9.46 -25.97
N ARG A 9 -10.41 10.65 -26.32
CA ARG A 9 -9.99 11.90 -25.69
C ARG A 9 -10.99 12.34 -24.62
N VAL A 10 -10.87 11.79 -23.42
CA VAL A 10 -11.65 12.26 -22.25
C VAL A 10 -11.24 13.69 -21.83
N CYS A 11 -10.08 14.20 -22.27
CA CYS A 11 -9.60 15.55 -21.92
C CYS A 11 -8.65 16.18 -22.98
N GLY A 12 -8.76 15.82 -24.26
CA GLY A 12 -7.89 16.36 -25.33
C GLY A 12 -6.40 15.93 -25.28
N MET A 13 -5.92 15.38 -24.17
CA MET A 13 -4.56 14.88 -23.97
C MET A 13 -4.33 13.48 -24.57
N PRO A 14 -3.10 13.15 -25.01
CA PRO A 14 -2.72 11.79 -25.39
C PRO A 14 -2.88 10.79 -24.24
N GLU A 15 -3.35 9.58 -24.54
CA GLU A 15 -3.58 8.49 -23.57
C GLU A 15 -2.35 8.22 -22.67
N LYS A 16 -1.14 8.22 -23.25
CA LYS A 16 0.11 8.03 -22.49
C LYS A 16 0.32 9.15 -21.45
N ALA A 17 0.02 10.39 -21.81
CA ALA A 17 0.14 11.52 -20.90
C ALA A 17 -0.89 11.42 -19.77
N GLN A 18 -2.13 10.99 -20.07
CA GLN A 18 -3.15 10.73 -19.05
C GLN A 18 -2.70 9.67 -18.04
N LEU A 19 -2.10 8.56 -18.52
CA LEU A 19 -1.58 7.51 -17.65
C LEU A 19 -0.45 8.01 -16.74
N HIS A 20 0.46 8.83 -17.25
CA HIS A 20 1.54 9.41 -16.45
C HIS A 20 1.03 10.41 -15.41
N VAL A 21 0.06 11.27 -15.78
CA VAL A 21 -0.56 12.20 -14.83
C VAL A 21 -1.33 11.44 -13.75
N ALA A 22 -2.09 10.41 -14.12
CA ALA A 22 -2.80 9.56 -13.16
C ALA A 22 -1.83 8.85 -12.20
N MET A 23 -0.71 8.34 -12.71
CA MET A 23 0.33 7.72 -11.89
C MET A 23 0.99 8.74 -10.94
N LEU A 24 1.31 9.94 -11.42
CA LEU A 24 1.88 11.00 -10.58
C LEU A 24 0.92 11.41 -9.46
N ALA A 25 -0.35 11.60 -9.78
CA ALA A 25 -1.39 11.92 -8.79
C ALA A 25 -1.54 10.81 -7.75
N LEU A 26 -1.52 9.54 -8.18
CA LEU A 26 -1.57 8.40 -7.27
C LEU A 26 -0.36 8.36 -6.32
N GLN A 27 0.86 8.64 -6.82
CA GLN A 27 2.04 8.66 -5.95
C GLN A 27 2.06 9.84 -4.98
N PHE A 28 1.55 10.99 -5.38
CA PHE A 28 1.33 12.09 -4.44
C PHE A 28 0.33 11.69 -3.35
N GLY A 29 -0.75 11.01 -3.72
CA GLY A 29 -1.72 10.44 -2.78
C GLY A 29 -1.09 9.46 -1.79
N TYR A 30 -0.25 8.53 -2.26
CA TYR A 30 0.50 7.60 -1.42
C TYR A 30 1.50 8.28 -0.49
N ALA A 31 2.20 9.32 -0.95
CA ALA A 31 3.09 10.10 -0.10
C ALA A 31 2.32 10.73 1.08
N GLY A 32 1.17 11.34 0.80
CA GLY A 32 0.27 11.85 1.84
C GLY A 32 -0.29 10.74 2.73
N PHE A 33 -0.60 9.56 2.18
CA PHE A 33 -1.10 8.42 2.96
C PHE A 33 -0.12 7.99 4.05
N HIS A 34 1.19 8.02 3.79
CA HIS A 34 2.17 7.67 4.82
C HIS A 34 2.20 8.67 5.97
N VAL A 35 2.09 9.96 5.66
CA VAL A 35 2.06 11.02 6.67
C VAL A 35 0.76 10.97 7.47
N VAL A 36 -0.38 10.85 6.80
CA VAL A 36 -1.71 10.77 7.41
C VAL A 36 -1.86 9.51 8.27
N SER A 37 -1.36 8.37 7.81
CA SER A 37 -1.36 7.14 8.62
C SER A 37 -0.51 7.29 9.88
N ARG A 38 0.64 7.98 9.80
CA ARG A 38 1.45 8.25 10.99
C ARG A 38 0.75 9.21 11.95
N LEU A 39 0.05 10.21 11.43
CA LEU A 39 -0.79 11.10 12.24
C LEU A 39 -1.89 10.32 12.96
N ALA A 40 -2.59 9.42 12.26
CA ALA A 40 -3.59 8.53 12.84
C ALA A 40 -3.03 7.71 14.02
N LEU A 41 -1.83 7.12 13.86
CA LEU A 41 -1.17 6.37 14.92
C LEU A 41 -0.76 7.25 16.12
N ASN A 42 -0.27 8.46 15.85
CA ASN A 42 0.08 9.41 16.91
C ASN A 42 -1.14 9.91 17.70
N MET A 43 -2.33 9.95 17.08
CA MET A 43 -3.60 10.23 17.77
C MET A 43 -4.12 9.04 18.59
N GLY A 44 -3.44 7.89 18.54
CA GLY A 44 -3.82 6.70 19.29
C GLY A 44 -4.86 5.80 18.61
N ILE A 45 -5.17 6.01 17.31
CA ILE A 45 -6.08 5.11 16.59
C ILE A 45 -5.48 3.70 16.56
N SER A 46 -6.30 2.69 16.92
CA SER A 46 -5.87 1.29 16.88
C SER A 46 -5.45 0.86 15.48
N LYS A 47 -4.34 0.12 15.43
CA LYS A 47 -3.74 -0.42 14.21
C LYS A 47 -4.61 -1.49 13.56
N LEU A 48 -5.56 -2.06 14.31
CA LEU A 48 -6.53 -3.04 13.82
C LEU A 48 -7.86 -2.36 13.45
N VAL A 49 -8.30 -1.37 14.22
CA VAL A 49 -9.56 -0.67 13.96
C VAL A 49 -9.46 0.25 12.73
N PHE A 50 -8.33 0.93 12.54
CA PHE A 50 -8.08 1.79 11.38
C PHE A 50 -8.32 1.07 10.03
N PRO A 51 -7.69 -0.09 9.75
CA PRO A 51 -7.95 -0.80 8.50
C PRO A 51 -9.37 -1.37 8.45
N VAL A 52 -9.99 -1.77 9.57
CA VAL A 52 -11.40 -2.23 9.54
C VAL A 52 -12.31 -1.13 8.98
N TYR A 53 -12.26 0.08 9.54
CA TYR A 53 -13.08 1.20 9.04
C TYR A 53 -12.74 1.56 7.59
N ARG A 54 -11.45 1.64 7.26
CA ARG A 54 -11.01 1.92 5.88
C ARG A 54 -11.62 0.92 4.89
N ASN A 55 -11.55 -0.37 5.18
CA ASN A 55 -12.04 -1.41 4.28
C ASN A 55 -13.57 -1.50 4.25
N ILE A 56 -14.27 -1.18 5.34
CA ILE A 56 -15.75 -1.07 5.35
C ILE A 56 -16.21 0.07 4.44
N ILE A 57 -15.63 1.26 4.59
CA ILE A 57 -16.00 2.41 3.77
C ILE A 57 -15.66 2.15 2.30
N ALA A 58 -14.46 1.62 2.01
CA ALA A 58 -14.08 1.23 0.67
C ALA A 58 -15.06 0.20 0.06
N LEU A 59 -15.48 -0.80 0.84
CA LEU A 59 -16.47 -1.78 0.40
C LEU A 59 -17.81 -1.12 0.04
N PHE A 60 -18.33 -0.23 0.89
CA PHE A 60 -19.58 0.47 0.61
C PHE A 60 -19.51 1.38 -0.61
N LEU A 61 -18.35 1.99 -0.86
CA LEU A 61 -18.12 2.78 -2.07
C LEU A 61 -18.00 1.90 -3.31
N LEU A 62 -17.24 0.80 -3.25
CA LEU A 62 -16.93 -0.03 -4.41
C LEU A 62 -18.10 -0.93 -4.83
N VAL A 63 -18.90 -1.46 -3.91
CA VAL A 63 -19.96 -2.43 -4.20
C VAL A 63 -21.01 -1.90 -5.20
N PRO A 64 -21.54 -0.67 -5.07
CA PRO A 64 -22.44 -0.10 -6.06
C PRO A 64 -21.81 -0.04 -7.47
N PHE A 65 -20.59 0.47 -7.58
CA PHE A 65 -19.91 0.55 -8.89
C PHE A 65 -19.61 -0.83 -9.45
N ALA A 66 -19.17 -1.77 -8.62
CA ALA A 66 -18.96 -3.16 -9.03
C ALA A 66 -20.26 -3.81 -9.52
N TYR A 67 -21.38 -3.56 -8.85
CA TYR A 67 -22.68 -4.10 -9.26
C TYR A 67 -23.18 -3.49 -10.57
N PHE A 68 -23.10 -2.16 -10.74
CA PHE A 68 -23.67 -1.48 -11.91
C PHE A 68 -22.76 -1.54 -13.14
N LEU A 69 -21.44 -1.37 -12.98
CA LEU A 69 -20.49 -1.29 -14.10
C LEU A 69 -20.07 -2.67 -14.62
N GLU A 70 -19.93 -3.67 -13.74
CA GLU A 70 -19.37 -4.97 -14.12
C GLU A 70 -20.41 -6.09 -14.19
N LYS A 71 -21.71 -5.75 -14.11
CA LYS A 71 -22.82 -6.74 -14.11
C LYS A 71 -22.71 -7.78 -15.22
N LYS A 72 -22.24 -7.38 -16.41
CA LYS A 72 -22.16 -8.21 -17.61
C LYS A 72 -20.88 -9.05 -17.68
N ASP A 73 -19.77 -8.49 -17.18
CA ASP A 73 -18.45 -9.11 -17.28
C ASP A 73 -18.14 -10.03 -16.09
N ARG A 74 -18.94 -9.93 -15.01
CA ARG A 74 -18.74 -10.63 -13.74
C ARG A 74 -19.11 -12.12 -13.84
N PRO A 75 -18.13 -13.05 -13.72
CA PRO A 75 -18.43 -14.48 -13.64
C PRO A 75 -19.17 -14.83 -12.35
N ARG A 76 -19.85 -15.99 -12.38
CA ARG A 76 -20.50 -16.55 -11.18
C ARG A 76 -19.45 -16.80 -10.09
N LEU A 77 -19.79 -16.40 -8.85
CA LEU A 77 -18.95 -16.67 -7.69
C LEU A 77 -19.00 -18.17 -7.37
N THR A 78 -17.86 -18.84 -7.49
CA THR A 78 -17.68 -20.24 -7.08
C THR A 78 -16.88 -20.30 -5.79
N LEU A 79 -16.91 -21.44 -5.09
CA LEU A 79 -16.08 -21.64 -3.90
C LEU A 79 -14.58 -21.45 -4.21
N GLY A 80 -14.12 -21.88 -5.39
CA GLY A 80 -12.74 -21.68 -5.83
C GLY A 80 -12.35 -20.20 -5.95
N PHE A 81 -13.24 -19.36 -6.49
CA PHE A 81 -13.03 -17.91 -6.51
C PHE A 81 -13.10 -17.29 -5.12
N ALA A 82 -14.03 -17.73 -4.27
CA ALA A 82 -14.12 -17.25 -2.89
C ALA A 82 -12.81 -17.52 -2.11
N VAL A 83 -12.24 -18.72 -2.25
CA VAL A 83 -10.94 -19.06 -1.65
C VAL A 83 -9.81 -18.19 -2.21
N GLN A 84 -9.77 -17.96 -3.52
CA GLN A 84 -8.78 -17.06 -4.14
C GLN A 84 -8.91 -15.62 -3.61
N PHE A 85 -10.14 -15.10 -3.50
CA PHE A 85 -10.39 -13.77 -2.93
C PHE A 85 -10.03 -13.68 -1.46
N PHE A 86 -10.26 -14.74 -0.68
CA PHE A 86 -9.81 -14.82 0.71
C PHE A 86 -8.28 -14.71 0.83
N PHE A 87 -7.51 -15.43 0.00
CA PHE A 87 -6.05 -15.32 0.00
C PHE A 87 -5.56 -13.97 -0.56
N LEU A 88 -6.23 -13.42 -1.57
CA LEU A 88 -5.98 -12.06 -2.04
C LEU A 88 -6.20 -11.04 -0.91
N ALA A 89 -7.24 -11.21 -0.09
CA ALA A 89 -7.49 -10.35 1.06
C ALA A 89 -6.45 -10.54 2.16
N LEU A 90 -6.05 -11.79 2.42
CA LEU A 90 -5.03 -12.09 3.41
C LEU A 90 -3.70 -11.41 3.05
N CYS A 91 -3.26 -11.54 1.80
CA CYS A 91 -2.03 -10.91 1.34
C CYS A 91 -2.20 -9.39 1.16
N GLY A 92 -3.20 -8.94 0.43
CA GLY A 92 -3.33 -7.55 -0.04
C GLY A 92 -3.95 -6.57 0.95
N ILE A 93 -4.70 -7.06 1.93
CA ILE A 93 -5.34 -6.23 2.95
C ILE A 93 -4.78 -6.57 4.33
N THR A 94 -4.98 -7.80 4.82
CA THR A 94 -4.71 -8.12 6.22
C THR A 94 -3.22 -8.06 6.55
N ALA A 95 -2.40 -8.86 5.87
CA ALA A 95 -0.95 -8.84 6.05
C ALA A 95 -0.35 -7.51 5.58
N ASN A 96 -0.73 -7.04 4.39
CA ASN A 96 -0.21 -5.79 3.82
C ASN A 96 -0.46 -4.57 4.72
N GLN A 97 -1.71 -4.29 5.10
CA GLN A 97 -2.06 -3.11 5.91
C GLN A 97 -1.66 -3.30 7.37
N GLY A 98 -1.77 -4.52 7.93
CA GLY A 98 -1.39 -4.80 9.32
C GLY A 98 0.11 -4.62 9.54
N PHE A 99 0.94 -5.24 8.69
CA PHE A 99 2.38 -5.05 8.74
C PHE A 99 2.81 -3.62 8.43
N TYR A 100 2.10 -2.93 7.52
CA TYR A 100 2.35 -1.52 7.28
C TYR A 100 2.17 -0.68 8.54
N LEU A 101 1.04 -0.80 9.25
CA LEU A 101 0.75 0.01 10.43
C LEU A 101 1.66 -0.33 11.60
N LEU A 102 1.95 -1.61 11.83
CA LEU A 102 2.91 -2.05 12.86
C LEU A 102 4.33 -1.57 12.55
N GLY A 103 4.73 -1.63 11.27
CA GLY A 103 6.00 -1.12 10.80
C GLY A 103 6.10 0.39 10.94
N LEU A 104 5.09 1.12 10.47
CA LEU A 104 5.01 2.58 10.55
C LEU A 104 5.01 3.08 11.99
N ASP A 105 4.38 2.35 12.91
CA ASP A 105 4.37 2.71 14.33
C ASP A 105 5.78 2.75 14.92
N ASN A 106 6.64 1.82 14.51
CA ASN A 106 8.01 1.65 15.00
C ASN A 106 9.07 2.36 14.13
N THR A 107 8.66 3.02 13.05
CA THR A 107 9.55 3.67 12.08
C THR A 107 9.03 5.07 11.70
N SER A 108 9.36 5.59 10.51
CA SER A 108 8.85 6.85 9.98
C SER A 108 8.12 6.66 8.63
N PRO A 109 7.25 7.61 8.25
CA PRO A 109 6.66 7.69 6.90
C PRO A 109 7.71 7.61 5.79
N THR A 110 8.82 8.33 5.95
CA THR A 110 9.91 8.38 4.97
C THR A 110 10.55 7.01 4.80
N PHE A 111 10.88 6.32 5.90
CA PHE A 111 11.45 4.98 5.83
C PHE A 111 10.48 3.97 5.21
N ALA A 112 9.21 4.01 5.61
CA ALA A 112 8.17 3.17 5.02
C ALA A 112 8.03 3.40 3.51
N SER A 113 8.05 4.66 3.04
CA SER A 113 8.03 4.96 1.60
C SER A 113 9.29 4.47 0.86
N ALA A 114 10.46 4.57 1.50
CA ALA A 114 11.72 4.17 0.89
C ALA A 114 11.81 2.66 0.69
N ILE A 115 11.43 1.86 1.69
CA ILE A 115 11.50 0.41 1.59
C ILE A 115 10.47 -0.17 0.60
N GLN A 116 9.34 0.51 0.38
CA GLN A 116 8.37 0.14 -0.67
C GLN A 116 8.94 0.23 -2.08
N ASN A 117 10.01 1.01 -2.30
CA ASN A 117 10.69 1.01 -3.61
C ASN A 117 11.25 -0.37 -3.96
N SER A 118 11.41 -1.30 -3.02
CA SER A 118 11.82 -2.69 -3.26
C SER A 118 10.68 -3.61 -3.76
N VAL A 119 9.41 -3.19 -3.68
CA VAL A 119 8.24 -4.01 -4.07
C VAL A 119 8.34 -4.51 -5.52
N PRO A 120 8.73 -3.69 -6.54
CA PRO A 120 8.88 -4.19 -7.90
C PRO A 120 9.94 -5.28 -8.03
N ALA A 121 11.08 -5.16 -7.33
CA ALA A 121 12.14 -6.16 -7.33
C ALA A 121 11.68 -7.48 -6.68
N ILE A 122 11.02 -7.39 -5.52
CA ILE A 122 10.47 -8.55 -4.82
C ILE A 122 9.38 -9.22 -5.66
N THR A 123 8.49 -8.43 -6.28
CA THR A 123 7.43 -8.90 -7.17
C THR A 123 8.00 -9.69 -8.35
N PHE A 124 9.03 -9.15 -9.02
CA PHE A 124 9.70 -9.85 -10.12
C PHE A 124 10.34 -11.16 -9.65
N GLY A 125 11.09 -11.14 -8.55
CA GLY A 125 11.69 -12.34 -7.97
C GLY A 125 10.66 -13.41 -7.63
N MET A 126 9.54 -13.01 -7.02
CA MET A 126 8.45 -13.92 -6.66
C MET A 126 7.73 -14.48 -7.89
N ALA A 127 7.45 -13.65 -8.90
CA ALA A 127 6.83 -14.08 -10.15
C ALA A 127 7.72 -15.07 -10.92
N ALA A 128 9.04 -14.86 -10.91
CA ALA A 128 10.02 -15.77 -11.49
C ALA A 128 10.07 -17.11 -10.71
N ALA A 129 10.13 -17.06 -9.38
CA ALA A 129 10.14 -18.26 -8.53
C ALA A 129 8.88 -19.12 -8.71
N LEU A 130 7.71 -18.48 -8.83
CA LEU A 130 6.44 -19.15 -9.08
C LEU A 130 6.23 -19.56 -10.55
N ARG A 131 7.22 -19.33 -11.43
CA ARG A 131 7.18 -19.60 -12.88
C ARG A 131 5.99 -18.94 -13.60
N ILE A 132 5.46 -17.86 -13.03
CA ILE A 132 4.44 -17.01 -13.65
C ILE A 132 5.11 -16.16 -14.74
N GLU A 133 6.33 -15.70 -14.47
CA GLU A 133 7.15 -14.94 -15.41
C GLU A 133 8.28 -15.81 -15.98
N LYS A 134 8.44 -15.85 -17.31
CA LYS A 134 9.55 -16.55 -17.97
C LYS A 134 10.73 -15.60 -18.15
N VAL A 135 11.71 -15.67 -17.25
CA VAL A 135 12.94 -14.87 -17.35
C VAL A 135 13.81 -15.42 -18.48
N ARG A 136 13.86 -14.68 -19.58
CA ARG A 136 14.60 -15.00 -20.79
C ARG A 136 15.79 -14.05 -20.92
N LEU A 137 16.95 -14.46 -20.43
CA LEU A 137 18.18 -13.64 -20.43
C LEU A 137 18.79 -13.48 -21.83
N ASP A 138 18.31 -14.23 -22.81
CA ASP A 138 18.65 -14.11 -24.23
C ASP A 138 17.99 -12.89 -24.90
N ARG A 139 16.93 -12.33 -24.28
CA ARG A 139 16.16 -11.22 -24.82
C ARG A 139 16.41 -9.93 -24.04
N ARG A 140 16.44 -8.80 -24.75
CA ARG A 140 16.56 -7.46 -24.17
C ARG A 140 15.51 -7.20 -23.09
N ASP A 141 14.29 -7.71 -23.26
CA ASP A 141 13.20 -7.60 -22.27
C ASP A 141 13.53 -8.30 -20.94
N GLY A 142 14.21 -9.46 -20.98
CA GLY A 142 14.61 -10.19 -19.77
C GLY A 142 15.80 -9.55 -19.08
N VAL A 143 16.78 -9.08 -19.85
CA VAL A 143 17.93 -8.32 -19.33
C VAL A 143 17.46 -7.02 -18.67
N ALA A 144 16.52 -6.29 -19.29
CA ALA A 144 15.95 -5.07 -18.73
C ALA A 144 15.24 -5.30 -17.38
N LYS A 145 14.53 -6.43 -17.22
CA LYS A 145 13.87 -6.78 -15.95
C LYS A 145 14.86 -7.04 -14.83
N VAL A 146 15.96 -7.75 -15.13
CA VAL A 146 17.02 -8.02 -14.14
C VAL A 146 17.76 -6.74 -13.78
N LEU A 147 18.15 -5.93 -14.77
CA LEU A 147 18.81 -4.64 -14.52
C LEU A 147 17.91 -3.68 -13.72
N GLY A 148 16.61 -3.61 -14.03
CA GLY A 148 15.64 -2.84 -13.27
C GLY A 148 15.50 -3.31 -11.82
N THR A 149 15.54 -4.63 -11.60
CA THR A 149 15.54 -5.23 -10.25
C THR A 149 16.80 -4.85 -9.47
N LEU A 150 17.99 -4.96 -10.10
CA LEU A 150 19.26 -4.57 -9.48
C LEU A 150 19.32 -3.07 -9.17
N ALA A 151 18.85 -2.22 -10.10
CA ALA A 151 18.78 -0.77 -9.90
C ALA A 151 17.82 -0.39 -8.75
N CYS A 152 16.71 -1.11 -8.62
CA CYS A 152 15.74 -0.96 -7.54
C CYS A 152 16.35 -1.33 -6.17
N VAL A 153 17.07 -2.44 -6.07
CA VAL A 153 17.82 -2.82 -4.85
C VAL A 153 18.90 -1.79 -4.53
N ALA A 154 19.69 -1.38 -5.52
CA ALA A 154 20.73 -0.36 -5.35
C ALA A 154 20.14 0.98 -4.90
N GLY A 155 19.04 1.43 -5.49
CA GLY A 155 18.34 2.66 -5.09
C GLY A 155 17.83 2.60 -3.65
N ALA A 156 17.25 1.47 -3.24
CA ALA A 156 16.83 1.27 -1.85
C ALA A 156 18.01 1.30 -0.88
N SER A 157 19.14 0.67 -1.24
CA SER A 157 20.38 0.72 -0.45
C SER A 157 20.93 2.14 -0.35
N VAL A 158 20.95 2.91 -1.44
CA VAL A 158 21.41 4.31 -1.43
C VAL A 158 20.52 5.17 -0.53
N ILE A 159 19.19 5.11 -0.65
CA ILE A 159 18.28 5.89 0.22
C ILE A 159 18.47 5.53 1.70
N THR A 160 18.80 4.27 1.99
CA THR A 160 18.99 3.80 3.37
C THR A 160 20.35 4.21 3.95
N LEU A 161 21.41 4.19 3.14
CA LEU A 161 22.78 4.43 3.58
C LEU A 161 23.23 5.89 3.41
N TYR A 162 22.58 6.65 2.52
CA TYR A 162 22.92 8.04 2.24
C TYR A 162 22.29 8.98 3.27
N GLN A 163 23.12 9.54 4.14
CA GLN A 163 22.73 10.60 5.06
C GLN A 163 22.90 11.95 4.35
N GLY A 164 21.79 12.51 3.84
CA GLY A 164 21.78 13.85 3.27
C GLY A 164 21.77 14.96 4.35
N PRO A 165 22.23 16.18 4.03
CA PRO A 165 22.17 17.31 4.95
C PRO A 165 20.72 17.69 5.30
N THR A 166 20.48 18.12 6.53
CA THR A 166 19.15 18.50 7.01
C THR A 166 18.68 19.79 6.33
N ILE A 167 17.65 19.71 5.48
CA ILE A 167 17.18 20.85 4.67
C ILE A 167 16.19 21.75 5.44
N PHE A 168 15.46 21.20 6.42
CA PHE A 168 14.52 21.93 7.26
C PHE A 168 14.88 21.77 8.74
N ALA A 169 15.48 22.80 9.32
CA ALA A 169 15.55 22.97 10.76
C ALA A 169 14.35 23.83 11.20
N PRO A 170 13.49 23.36 12.13
CA PRO A 170 12.51 24.24 12.77
C PRO A 170 13.24 25.44 13.35
N THR A 171 12.77 26.65 13.07
CA THR A 171 13.34 27.88 13.63
C THR A 171 13.11 27.84 15.14
N ALA A 172 14.13 27.45 15.90
CA ALA A 172 14.13 27.57 17.35
C ALA A 172 14.13 29.07 17.67
N GLY A 173 13.00 29.57 18.19
CA GLY A 173 13.04 30.75 19.04
C GLY A 173 13.96 30.48 20.21
N ASP A 174 14.71 31.51 20.60
CA ASP A 174 15.80 31.50 21.58
C ASP A 174 15.56 30.57 22.77
N ASP A 175 16.20 29.40 22.76
CA ASP A 175 16.84 28.76 23.91
C ASP A 175 17.62 27.54 23.41
N LYS A 176 18.94 27.56 23.58
CA LYS A 176 19.84 26.48 23.16
C LYS A 176 19.57 25.21 23.98
N PRO A 177 19.39 24.08 23.30
CA PRO A 177 20.20 22.91 23.61
C PRO A 177 21.08 22.60 22.41
N SER A 178 22.31 22.15 22.67
CA SER A 178 23.21 21.61 21.67
C SER A 178 22.47 20.63 20.76
N LEU A 179 22.30 21.00 19.48
CA LEU A 179 21.87 20.09 18.43
C LEU A 179 22.99 19.06 18.23
N GLN A 180 22.99 18.01 19.04
CA GLN A 180 23.69 16.78 18.70
C GLN A 180 23.14 16.33 17.35
N GLU A 181 24.03 16.06 16.38
CA GLU A 181 23.68 15.33 15.17
C GLU A 181 23.08 13.98 15.59
N VAL A 182 21.76 13.92 15.72
CA VAL A 182 21.06 12.69 16.03
C VAL A 182 21.19 11.83 14.77
N PRO A 183 21.87 10.66 14.83
CA PRO A 183 21.98 9.80 13.66
C PRO A 183 20.58 9.56 13.08
N PHE A 184 20.43 9.52 11.74
CA PHE A 184 19.13 9.31 11.09
C PHE A 184 18.34 8.15 11.72
N LEU A 185 19.03 7.06 12.08
CA LEU A 185 18.46 5.93 12.82
C LEU A 185 17.86 6.31 14.18
N ALA A 186 18.49 7.19 14.95
CA ALA A 186 17.98 7.66 16.23
C ALA A 186 16.84 8.70 16.06
N ALA A 187 16.91 9.56 15.05
CA ALA A 187 15.84 10.51 14.71
C ALA A 187 14.56 9.79 14.22
N VAL A 188 14.73 8.63 13.58
CA VAL A 188 13.64 7.81 13.05
C VAL A 188 13.13 6.79 14.07
N ALA A 189 13.99 6.27 14.95
CA ALA A 189 13.61 5.29 15.97
C ALA A 189 12.63 5.90 16.98
N GLY A 190 12.83 7.14 17.45
CA GLY A 190 12.01 7.71 18.53
C GLY A 190 12.20 6.96 19.86
N GLU A 191 12.13 7.67 20.98
CA GLU A 191 12.33 7.06 22.30
C GLU A 191 11.25 5.98 22.56
N GLY A 192 11.70 4.76 22.89
CA GLY A 192 10.82 3.65 23.29
C GLY A 192 10.29 2.72 22.17
N LYS A 193 10.63 2.93 20.90
CA LYS A 193 10.15 2.09 19.79
C LYS A 193 11.21 1.09 19.31
N ASN A 194 10.75 -0.11 18.92
CA ASN A 194 11.65 -1.15 18.43
C ASN A 194 11.86 -1.04 16.92
N TRP A 195 12.86 -0.27 16.53
CA TRP A 195 13.24 -0.04 15.13
C TRP A 195 13.42 -1.34 14.34
N THR A 196 14.11 -2.34 14.91
CA THR A 196 14.35 -3.63 14.26
C THR A 196 13.04 -4.36 13.96
N LEU A 197 12.10 -4.36 14.91
CA LEU A 197 10.77 -4.93 14.72
C LEU A 197 9.99 -4.16 13.64
N GLY A 198 10.13 -2.84 13.61
CA GLY A 198 9.60 -1.98 12.55
C GLY A 198 10.09 -2.36 11.15
N CYS A 199 11.39 -2.62 11.00
CA CYS A 199 11.99 -3.10 9.75
C CYS A 199 11.43 -4.46 9.33
N VAL A 200 11.32 -5.42 10.27
CA VAL A 200 10.76 -6.75 9.99
C VAL A 200 9.31 -6.65 9.49
N TYR A 201 8.49 -5.83 10.15
CA TYR A 201 7.12 -5.59 9.69
C TYR A 201 7.08 -4.95 8.32
N LEU A 202 7.90 -3.92 8.04
CA LEU A 202 7.89 -3.29 6.71
C LEU A 202 8.40 -4.22 5.60
N ILE A 203 9.32 -5.15 5.88
CA ILE A 203 9.69 -6.22 4.95
C ILE A 203 8.47 -7.13 4.70
N GLY A 204 7.75 -7.51 5.76
CA GLY A 204 6.50 -8.27 5.66
C GLY A 204 5.44 -7.56 4.82
N HIS A 205 5.31 -6.23 4.96
CA HIS A 205 4.45 -5.38 4.14
C HIS A 205 4.84 -5.47 2.65
N CYS A 206 6.12 -5.27 2.31
CA CYS A 206 6.60 -5.35 0.92
C CYS A 206 6.41 -6.74 0.29
N LEU A 207 6.65 -7.81 1.07
CA LEU A 207 6.39 -9.19 0.65
C LEU A 207 4.91 -9.45 0.40
N SER A 208 4.04 -8.95 1.28
CA SER A 208 2.59 -9.12 1.19
C SER A 208 2.01 -8.38 -0.02
N TRP A 209 2.45 -7.14 -0.26
CA TRP A 209 2.08 -6.37 -1.45
C TRP A 209 2.55 -7.07 -2.72
N SER A 210 3.82 -7.50 -2.77
CA SER A 210 4.36 -8.24 -3.90
C SER A 210 3.58 -9.53 -4.17
N GLY A 211 3.27 -10.29 -3.12
CA GLY A 211 2.45 -11.50 -3.21
C GLY A 211 1.05 -11.22 -3.73
N TRP A 212 0.41 -10.15 -3.27
CA TRP A 212 -0.88 -9.72 -3.79
C TRP A 212 -0.81 -9.38 -5.29
N LEU A 213 0.20 -8.62 -5.75
CA LEU A 213 0.39 -8.31 -7.17
C LEU A 213 0.54 -9.57 -8.02
N VAL A 214 1.36 -10.52 -7.56
CA VAL A 214 1.62 -11.78 -8.26
C VAL A 214 0.38 -12.68 -8.32
N LEU A 215 -0.38 -12.77 -7.22
CA LEU A 215 -1.60 -13.57 -7.13
C LEU A 215 -2.79 -12.93 -7.85
N GLN A 216 -2.87 -11.60 -7.88
CA GLN A 216 -4.00 -10.89 -8.47
C GLN A 216 -4.04 -11.03 -10.00
N ALA A 217 -2.88 -11.01 -10.67
CA ALA A 217 -2.79 -11.11 -12.12
C ALA A 217 -3.50 -12.36 -12.71
N PRO A 218 -3.24 -13.61 -12.24
CA PRO A 218 -3.95 -14.79 -12.75
C PRO A 218 -5.43 -14.82 -12.35
N VAL A 219 -5.80 -14.24 -11.20
CA VAL A 219 -7.21 -14.14 -10.77
C VAL A 219 -7.99 -13.25 -11.72
N LEU A 220 -7.47 -12.05 -12.04
CA LEU A 220 -8.13 -11.11 -12.95
C LEU A 220 -8.22 -11.64 -14.40
N LYS A 221 -7.35 -12.56 -14.81
CA LYS A 221 -7.49 -13.27 -16.10
C LYS A 221 -8.71 -14.20 -16.12
N LYS A 222 -9.06 -14.82 -14.98
CA LYS A 222 -10.20 -15.74 -14.84
C LYS A 222 -11.48 -15.00 -14.42
N TYR A 223 -11.34 -13.87 -13.75
CA TYR A 223 -12.43 -13.04 -13.23
C TYR A 223 -12.22 -11.58 -13.67
N PRO A 224 -12.64 -11.21 -14.90
CA PRO A 224 -12.31 -9.93 -15.53
C PRO A 224 -13.19 -8.76 -15.02
N ALA A 225 -13.50 -8.74 -13.72
CA ALA A 225 -14.33 -7.74 -13.05
C ALA A 225 -13.53 -7.18 -11.86
N ARG A 226 -12.74 -6.12 -12.12
CA ARG A 226 -11.74 -5.57 -11.19
C ARG A 226 -12.38 -4.99 -9.94
N LEU A 227 -13.44 -4.19 -10.08
CA LEU A 227 -14.15 -3.59 -8.94
C LEU A 227 -14.78 -4.66 -8.06
N SER A 228 -15.30 -5.73 -8.67
CA SER A 228 -15.85 -6.89 -7.99
C SER A 228 -14.77 -7.66 -7.23
N VAL A 229 -13.61 -7.93 -7.85
CA VAL A 229 -12.48 -8.58 -7.16
C VAL A 229 -12.01 -7.73 -5.98
N THR A 230 -11.86 -6.41 -6.15
CA THR A 230 -11.49 -5.51 -5.05
C THR A 230 -12.53 -5.50 -3.96
N SER A 231 -13.84 -5.49 -4.30
CA SER A 231 -14.93 -5.54 -3.32
C SER A 231 -14.92 -6.84 -2.52
N TYR A 232 -14.77 -8.01 -3.17
CA TYR A 232 -14.65 -9.28 -2.44
C TYR A 232 -13.39 -9.33 -1.58
N THR A 233 -12.29 -8.77 -2.07
CA THR A 233 -11.04 -8.66 -1.30
C THR A 233 -11.29 -7.80 -0.05
N CYS A 234 -11.94 -6.62 -0.18
CA CYS A 234 -12.34 -5.77 0.95
C CYS A 234 -13.21 -6.53 1.95
N PHE A 235 -14.24 -7.23 1.47
CA PHE A 235 -15.15 -8.01 2.30
C PHE A 235 -14.42 -9.06 3.14
N PHE A 236 -13.58 -9.89 2.52
CA PHE A 236 -12.79 -10.88 3.25
C PHE A 236 -11.76 -10.23 4.18
N GLY A 237 -11.17 -9.11 3.77
CA GLY A 237 -10.22 -8.34 4.59
C GLY A 237 -10.86 -7.79 5.87
N VAL A 238 -12.09 -7.26 5.77
CA VAL A 238 -12.88 -6.84 6.94
C VAL A 238 -13.11 -8.02 7.88
N ILE A 239 -13.54 -9.18 7.36
CA ILE A 239 -13.75 -10.38 8.19
C ILE A 239 -12.44 -10.80 8.89
N GLN A 240 -11.34 -10.88 8.16
CA GLN A 240 -10.04 -11.28 8.70
C GLN A 240 -9.57 -10.32 9.80
N PHE A 241 -9.66 -9.00 9.57
CA PHE A 241 -9.30 -8.02 10.59
C PHE A 241 -10.24 -8.02 11.79
N LEU A 242 -11.55 -8.19 11.60
CA LEU A 242 -12.50 -8.32 12.71
C LEU A 242 -12.20 -9.54 13.57
N ILE A 243 -11.85 -10.67 12.96
CA ILE A 243 -11.41 -11.87 13.69
C ILE A 243 -10.17 -11.56 14.51
N ILE A 244 -9.14 -10.94 13.91
CA ILE A 244 -7.91 -10.57 14.63
C ILE A 244 -8.23 -9.60 15.77
N ALA A 245 -9.03 -8.56 15.50
CA ALA A 245 -9.42 -7.57 16.49
C ALA A 245 -10.20 -8.19 17.66
N ALA A 246 -11.05 -9.20 17.42
CA ALA A 246 -11.75 -9.90 18.50
C ALA A 246 -10.79 -10.57 19.51
N PHE A 247 -9.59 -10.97 19.10
CA PHE A 247 -8.58 -11.55 20.00
C PHE A 247 -7.65 -10.51 20.62
N PHE A 248 -7.26 -9.48 19.86
CA PHE A 248 -6.20 -8.54 20.22
C PHE A 248 -6.69 -7.16 20.67
N GLU A 249 -7.88 -6.73 20.26
CA GLU A 249 -8.47 -5.44 20.60
C GLU A 249 -9.69 -5.64 21.51
N ARG A 250 -9.43 -5.76 22.82
CA ARG A 250 -10.45 -6.00 23.84
C ARG A 250 -11.09 -4.72 24.37
N ASP A 251 -10.48 -3.57 24.11
CA ASP A 251 -11.01 -2.28 24.54
C ASP A 251 -12.09 -1.79 23.57
N ALA A 252 -13.31 -1.64 24.07
CA ALA A 252 -14.42 -1.08 23.29
C ALA A 252 -14.17 0.40 22.93
N GLY A 253 -13.39 1.13 23.73
CA GLY A 253 -13.02 2.52 23.48
C GLY A 253 -12.23 2.70 22.19
N ALA A 254 -11.46 1.69 21.76
CA ALA A 254 -10.69 1.72 20.51
C ALA A 254 -11.58 1.83 19.25
N TRP A 255 -12.86 1.48 19.36
CA TRP A 255 -13.84 1.54 18.27
C TRP A 255 -14.63 2.85 18.24
N VAL A 256 -14.42 3.74 19.22
CA VAL A 256 -15.10 5.03 19.29
C VAL A 256 -14.22 6.10 18.67
N PHE A 257 -14.81 6.95 17.82
CA PHE A 257 -14.13 8.14 17.33
C PHE A 257 -14.20 9.25 18.37
N HIS A 258 -13.05 9.81 18.73
CA HIS A 258 -12.94 10.88 19.71
C HIS A 258 -12.82 12.26 19.07
N SER A 259 -12.42 12.32 17.80
CA SER A 259 -12.19 13.59 17.10
C SER A 259 -12.53 13.55 15.60
N GLY A 260 -12.88 14.72 15.03
CA GLY A 260 -13.09 14.85 13.58
C GLY A 260 -11.81 14.61 12.77
N SER A 261 -10.64 14.84 13.37
CA SER A 261 -9.34 14.50 12.79
C SER A 261 -9.17 12.99 12.58
N GLU A 262 -9.61 12.15 13.51
CA GLU A 262 -9.56 10.69 13.34
C GLU A 262 -10.37 10.25 12.12
N VAL A 263 -11.60 10.76 12.00
CA VAL A 263 -12.47 10.48 10.85
C VAL A 263 -11.82 10.95 9.55
N PHE A 264 -11.24 12.16 9.52
CA PHE A 264 -10.52 12.67 8.37
C PHE A 264 -9.38 11.74 7.92
N THR A 265 -8.57 11.24 8.86
CA THR A 265 -7.44 10.36 8.49
C THR A 265 -7.90 9.06 7.85
N ILE A 266 -9.01 8.49 8.32
CA ILE A 266 -9.61 7.28 7.75
C ILE A 266 -10.19 7.57 6.37
N LEU A 267 -10.92 8.66 6.19
CA LEU A 267 -11.49 9.04 4.90
C LEU A 267 -10.41 9.34 3.86
N TYR A 268 -9.33 10.03 4.26
CA TYR A 268 -8.17 10.22 3.39
C TYR A 268 -7.57 8.86 2.99
N ALA A 269 -7.39 7.94 3.94
CA ALA A 269 -6.89 6.60 3.64
C ALA A 269 -7.77 5.78 2.69
N VAL A 270 -9.09 6.01 2.70
CA VAL A 270 -10.04 5.40 1.74
C VAL A 270 -9.87 5.95 0.33
N SER A 271 -9.45 7.21 0.18
CA SER A 271 -9.22 7.81 -1.15
C SER A 271 -8.06 7.17 -1.93
N ILE A 272 -7.14 6.50 -1.22
CA ILE A 272 -5.95 5.83 -1.78
C ILE A 272 -6.18 4.31 -1.81
N TYR A 273 -7.29 3.87 -2.40
CA TYR A 273 -7.68 2.46 -2.54
C TYR A 273 -7.57 1.98 -3.99
#